data_AF-A0A1J5E1U4-F1
#
_entry.id   AF-A0A1J5E1U4-F1
#
_cell.length_a   1.000
_cell.length_b   1.000
_cell.length_c   1.000
_cell.angle_alpha   90.00
_cell.angle_beta   90.00
_cell.angle_gamma   90.00
#
_symmetry.space_group_name_H-M   'P 1'
#
loop_
_entity.id
_entity.type
_entity.pdbx_description
1 polymer ?
#
loop_
_entity_poly.entity_id
_entity_poly.type
_entity_poly.pdbx_seq_one_letter_code
_entity_poly.pdbx_strand_id
1 'polypeptide(L)'
;MDTEFHYWVTGIIAREAGFSEREASIIAYSSEYVDENDICYSVEDRATGEIYRNFVSQTMNILKPKSDLMRIYPIFHFVPGDPFAESTRRRDGKMHILNTTPQGPYAQEMLKAAFNASERTRLYRIGIACHAYADTWAHQNFVGWYDSFNHMDLDIKPNIGHADAEHHPDWMAHLWTDNRLVEKDVDNRRRFLSAASCLFRHFCRYLASLGRQNHSGNWEGLESLFKSFNDPPFTGSKNYYRKERMAKCKEAAPWLEDFDERRWFSEAIETEVHGLPDSSHELVPTIFEDKYFWKRDVNRDVNKEEKGWYLFQGAVKAHERFSIKLLSPIFEKMGYQLSSV
;
A
#
# COMPACT_ATOMS: atom_id res chain seq x y z
N MET A 1 -0.85 6.67 1.15
CA MET A 1 -0.73 7.65 0.04
C MET A 1 -1.85 7.36 -0.94
N ASP A 2 -1.99 8.07 -2.06
CA ASP A 2 -2.99 7.72 -3.09
C ASP A 2 -2.36 7.20 -4.40
N THR A 3 -3.22 6.91 -5.38
CA THR A 3 -2.86 6.40 -6.71
C THR A 3 -1.75 7.20 -7.41
N GLU A 4 -1.65 8.51 -7.17
CA GLU A 4 -0.58 9.32 -7.77
C GLU A 4 0.80 8.80 -7.35
N PHE A 5 0.94 8.32 -6.10
CA PHE A 5 2.19 7.78 -5.61
C PHE A 5 2.26 6.26 -5.69
N HIS A 6 1.26 5.55 -5.14
CA HIS A 6 1.28 4.09 -5.00
C HIS A 6 1.36 3.39 -6.35
N TYR A 7 0.72 3.94 -7.39
CA TYR A 7 0.82 3.42 -8.75
C TYR A 7 1.89 4.16 -9.57
N TRP A 8 1.68 5.45 -9.85
CA TRP A 8 2.44 6.15 -10.88
C TRP A 8 3.89 6.46 -10.49
N VAL A 9 4.10 7.16 -9.37
CA VAL A 9 5.47 7.46 -8.90
C VAL A 9 6.24 6.16 -8.66
N THR A 10 5.61 5.16 -8.04
CA THR A 10 6.23 3.85 -7.77
C THR A 10 6.66 3.14 -9.06
N GLY A 11 5.84 3.16 -10.11
CA GLY A 11 6.19 2.63 -11.43
C GLY A 11 7.34 3.39 -12.08
N ILE A 12 7.29 4.73 -12.07
CA ILE A 12 8.34 5.58 -12.65
C ILE A 12 9.68 5.32 -11.95
N ILE A 13 9.73 5.35 -10.61
CA ILE A 13 10.99 5.10 -9.89
C ILE A 13 11.53 3.68 -10.10
N ALA A 14 10.65 2.67 -10.26
CA ALA A 14 11.08 1.31 -10.56
C ALA A 14 11.75 1.24 -11.94
N ARG A 15 11.10 1.79 -12.97
CA ARG A 15 11.64 1.85 -14.34
C ARG A 15 12.97 2.61 -14.38
N GLU A 16 13.03 3.79 -13.78
CA GLU A 16 14.24 4.60 -13.74
C GLU A 16 15.39 3.96 -12.96
N ALA A 17 15.09 3.12 -11.96
CA ALA A 17 16.11 2.38 -11.24
C ALA A 17 16.73 1.25 -12.08
N GLY A 18 16.06 0.87 -13.18
CA GLY A 18 16.55 -0.09 -14.16
C GLY A 18 15.70 -1.35 -14.27
N PHE A 19 14.54 -1.46 -13.60
CA PHE A 19 13.57 -2.52 -13.90
C PHE A 19 13.01 -2.36 -15.32
N SER A 20 12.70 -3.46 -16.01
CA SER A 20 12.00 -3.40 -17.31
C SER A 20 10.59 -2.83 -17.13
N GLU A 21 9.98 -2.31 -18.20
CA GLU A 21 8.61 -1.79 -18.16
C GLU A 21 7.64 -2.80 -17.57
N ARG A 22 7.74 -4.08 -17.99
CA ARG A 22 6.93 -5.17 -17.42
C ARG A 22 7.16 -5.38 -15.92
N GLU A 23 8.42 -5.38 -15.48
CA GLU A 23 8.76 -5.53 -14.06
C GLU A 23 8.20 -4.35 -13.24
N ALA A 24 8.38 -3.13 -13.75
CA ALA A 24 7.92 -1.90 -13.12
C ALA A 24 6.38 -1.84 -13.05
N SER A 25 5.67 -2.26 -14.11
CA SER A 25 4.21 -2.36 -14.10
C SER A 25 3.69 -3.34 -13.06
N ILE A 26 4.35 -4.50 -12.88
CA ILE A 26 3.95 -5.46 -11.83
C ILE A 26 4.16 -4.87 -10.43
N ILE A 27 5.28 -4.17 -10.21
CA ILE A 27 5.58 -3.52 -8.93
C ILE A 27 4.56 -2.41 -8.63
N ALA A 28 4.31 -1.52 -9.60
CA ALA A 28 3.34 -0.43 -9.49
C ALA A 28 1.92 -0.95 -9.22
N TYR A 29 1.47 -1.90 -10.03
CA TYR A 29 0.14 -2.48 -9.88
C TYR A 29 0.00 -3.19 -8.53
N SER A 30 1.01 -3.94 -8.09
CA SER A 30 0.98 -4.58 -6.76
C SER A 30 0.97 -3.57 -5.62
N SER A 31 1.63 -2.43 -5.77
CA SER A 31 1.68 -1.36 -4.76
C SER A 31 0.32 -0.66 -4.62
N GLU A 32 -0.35 -0.36 -5.73
CA GLU A 32 -1.73 0.17 -5.71
C GLU A 32 -2.73 -0.85 -5.19
N TYR A 33 -2.64 -2.09 -5.65
CA TYR A 33 -3.61 -3.13 -5.33
C TYR A 33 -3.61 -3.56 -3.86
N VAL A 34 -2.68 -3.06 -3.04
CA VAL A 34 -2.74 -3.21 -1.58
C VAL A 34 -3.97 -2.50 -1.00
N ASP A 35 -4.28 -1.29 -1.48
CA ASP A 35 -5.44 -0.50 -1.03
C ASP A 35 -6.76 -1.10 -1.54
N GLU A 36 -6.76 -1.68 -2.73
CA GLU A 36 -7.97 -2.24 -3.36
C GLU A 36 -8.19 -3.73 -3.04
N ASN A 37 -7.35 -4.34 -2.20
CA ASN A 37 -7.49 -5.74 -1.78
C ASN A 37 -8.22 -5.83 -0.44
N ASP A 38 -9.51 -5.53 -0.48
CA ASP A 38 -10.43 -5.37 0.64
C ASP A 38 -11.55 -6.42 0.69
N ILE A 39 -11.76 -7.16 -0.41
CA ILE A 39 -12.79 -8.20 -0.52
C ILE A 39 -12.23 -9.60 -0.19
N CYS A 40 -12.96 -10.33 0.67
CA CYS A 40 -12.68 -11.73 0.97
C CYS A 40 -13.39 -12.64 -0.05
N TYR A 41 -12.61 -13.35 -0.87
CA TYR A 41 -13.08 -14.30 -1.87
C TYR A 41 -12.86 -15.74 -1.42
N SER A 42 -13.82 -16.61 -1.75
CA SER A 42 -13.66 -18.07 -1.77
C SER A 42 -13.76 -18.56 -3.21
N VAL A 43 -12.63 -18.99 -3.77
CA VAL A 43 -12.52 -19.43 -5.17
C VAL A 43 -12.40 -20.94 -5.24
N GLU A 44 -13.33 -21.59 -5.92
CA GLU A 44 -13.35 -23.03 -6.11
C GLU A 44 -12.60 -23.46 -7.38
N ASP A 45 -11.82 -24.52 -7.28
CA ASP A 45 -11.29 -25.24 -8.43
C ASP A 45 -12.30 -26.31 -8.88
N ARG A 46 -12.99 -26.08 -10.01
CA ARG A 46 -14.01 -27.01 -10.53
C ARG A 46 -13.45 -28.42 -10.84
N ALA A 47 -12.14 -28.59 -10.99
CA ALA A 47 -11.54 -29.88 -11.26
C ALA A 47 -11.36 -30.72 -9.99
N THR A 48 -10.98 -30.09 -8.89
CA THR A 48 -10.59 -30.76 -7.64
C THR A 48 -11.59 -30.56 -6.50
N GLY A 49 -12.47 -29.56 -6.60
CA GLY A 49 -13.32 -29.08 -5.52
C GLY A 49 -12.56 -28.31 -4.43
N GLU A 50 -11.26 -28.04 -4.61
CA GLU A 50 -10.46 -27.31 -3.62
C GLU A 50 -10.87 -25.83 -3.57
N ILE A 51 -10.97 -25.29 -2.35
CA ILE A 51 -11.31 -23.89 -2.12
C ILE A 51 -10.06 -23.10 -1.75
N TYR A 52 -9.75 -22.08 -2.55
CA TYR A 52 -8.74 -21.08 -2.26
C TYR A 52 -9.39 -19.85 -1.62
N ARG A 53 -8.85 -19.41 -0.47
CA ARG A 53 -9.26 -18.15 0.19
C ARG A 53 -8.13 -17.14 0.16
N ASN A 54 -8.42 -15.90 -0.22
CA ASN A 54 -7.43 -14.82 -0.24
C ASN A 54 -7.20 -14.22 1.15
N PHE A 55 -6.25 -13.29 1.26
CA PHE A 55 -6.03 -12.49 2.45
C PHE A 55 -6.13 -11.02 2.07
N VAL A 56 -6.97 -10.26 2.76
CA VAL A 56 -7.16 -8.83 2.49
C VAL A 56 -6.02 -8.01 3.10
N SER A 57 -5.59 -6.97 2.40
CA SER A 57 -4.57 -6.03 2.86
C SER A 57 -5.13 -4.66 3.20
N GLN A 58 -6.43 -4.44 3.00
CA GLN A 58 -7.17 -3.23 3.40
C GLN A 58 -8.51 -3.63 4.04
N THR A 59 -9.11 -2.74 4.82
CA THR A 59 -10.50 -2.86 5.27
C THR A 59 -11.32 -1.61 4.96
N MET A 60 -12.41 -1.74 4.20
CA MET A 60 -13.26 -0.60 3.84
C MET A 60 -14.08 -0.01 4.98
N ASN A 61 -14.29 -0.76 6.07
CA ASN A 61 -15.17 -0.34 7.15
C ASN A 61 -14.40 -0.08 8.44
N ILE A 62 -13.66 1.03 8.47
CA ILE A 62 -13.02 1.54 9.70
C ILE A 62 -14.07 1.82 10.80
N LEU A 63 -15.36 1.98 10.44
CA LEU A 63 -16.48 2.16 11.38
C LEU A 63 -16.99 0.85 12.02
N LYS A 64 -16.63 -0.31 11.47
CA LYS A 64 -16.86 -1.65 12.07
C LYS A 64 -15.59 -2.50 11.96
N PRO A 65 -14.48 -2.08 12.59
CA PRO A 65 -13.27 -2.85 12.54
C PRO A 65 -13.52 -4.17 13.28
N LYS A 66 -13.44 -5.28 12.55
CA LYS A 66 -13.32 -6.59 13.19
C LYS A 66 -11.96 -6.57 13.89
N SER A 67 -11.91 -6.89 15.18
CA SER A 67 -10.66 -6.98 15.95
C SER A 67 -9.57 -7.68 15.14
N ASP A 68 -9.94 -8.76 14.48
CA ASP A 68 -9.03 -9.64 13.75
C ASP A 68 -8.46 -9.06 12.46
N LEU A 69 -9.05 -7.98 11.96
CA LEU A 69 -8.55 -7.25 10.80
C LEU A 69 -7.73 -6.03 11.21
N MET A 70 -7.71 -5.64 12.48
CA MET A 70 -6.90 -4.51 12.95
C MET A 70 -5.41 -4.73 12.73
N ARG A 71 -4.95 -5.99 12.72
CA ARG A 71 -3.55 -6.32 12.44
C ARG A 71 -3.08 -5.97 11.03
N ILE A 72 -4.00 -5.65 10.11
CA ILE A 72 -3.69 -5.24 8.73
C ILE A 72 -3.02 -3.87 8.72
N TYR A 73 -3.53 -2.90 9.49
CA TYR A 73 -3.01 -1.54 9.46
C TYR A 73 -1.52 -1.45 9.84
N PRO A 74 -1.01 -2.05 10.93
CA PRO A 74 0.40 -1.97 11.30
C PRO A 74 1.35 -2.69 10.33
N ILE A 75 0.85 -3.62 9.51
CA ILE A 75 1.70 -4.43 8.62
C ILE A 75 1.65 -3.97 7.16
N PHE A 76 0.61 -3.25 6.75
CA PHE A 76 0.44 -2.72 5.39
C PHE A 76 0.47 -1.19 5.29
N HIS A 77 -0.02 -0.42 6.26
CA HIS A 77 -0.24 1.03 6.08
C HIS A 77 0.43 1.91 7.16
N PHE A 78 0.53 1.48 8.40
CA PHE A 78 1.01 2.26 9.54
C PHE A 78 2.15 1.53 10.23
N VAL A 79 3.21 1.24 9.49
CA VAL A 79 4.34 0.45 9.99
C VAL A 79 5.04 1.23 11.10
N PRO A 80 5.13 0.68 12.33
CA PRO A 80 5.82 1.35 13.43
C PRO A 80 7.28 1.70 13.08
N GLY A 81 7.78 2.77 13.69
CA GLY A 81 9.16 3.20 13.51
C GLY A 81 9.85 3.56 14.83
N ASP A 82 10.65 4.63 14.82
CA ASP A 82 11.34 5.11 16.02
C ASP A 82 10.48 6.16 16.74
N PRO A 83 9.82 5.82 17.87
CA PRO A 83 8.96 6.76 18.58
C PRO A 83 9.72 7.91 19.27
N PHE A 84 11.06 7.91 19.22
CA PHE A 84 11.90 8.99 19.75
C PHE A 84 12.46 9.90 18.66
N ALA A 85 12.14 9.66 17.38
CA ALA A 85 12.59 10.51 16.29
C ALA A 85 12.09 11.96 16.45
N GLU A 86 12.89 12.94 16.06
CA GLU A 86 12.57 14.36 16.25
C GLU A 86 11.24 14.78 15.60
N SER A 87 10.89 14.18 14.45
CA SER A 87 9.62 14.41 13.74
C SER A 87 8.37 13.93 14.49
N THR A 88 8.54 13.20 15.60
CA THR A 88 7.45 12.64 16.41
C THR A 88 7.08 13.49 17.62
N ARG A 89 7.76 14.63 17.83
CA ARG A 89 7.51 15.50 18.99
C ARG A 89 6.10 16.10 18.93
N ARG A 90 5.32 15.86 19.99
CA ARG A 90 3.95 16.34 20.15
C ARG A 90 3.82 17.40 21.23
N ARG A 91 2.85 18.31 21.04
CA ARG A 91 2.54 19.40 21.99
C ARG A 91 1.84 18.89 23.25
N ASP A 92 1.13 17.78 23.14
CA ASP A 92 0.43 17.13 24.26
C ASP A 92 1.33 16.20 25.09
N GLY A 93 2.61 16.08 24.73
CA GLY A 93 3.58 15.22 25.40
C GLY A 93 3.34 13.72 25.23
N LYS A 94 2.36 13.30 24.40
CA LYS A 94 2.09 11.88 24.15
C LYS A 94 3.20 11.26 23.29
N MET A 95 3.44 9.98 23.52
CA MET A 95 4.31 9.12 22.71
C MET A 95 3.66 7.73 22.64
N HIS A 96 3.81 7.05 21.51
CA HIS A 96 3.25 5.71 21.31
C HIS A 96 4.27 4.79 20.64
N ILE A 97 4.45 3.57 21.16
CA ILE A 97 5.48 2.65 20.65
C ILE A 97 5.21 2.16 19.23
N LEU A 98 3.93 2.15 18.81
CA LEU A 98 3.51 1.85 17.44
C LEU A 98 3.51 3.07 16.51
N ASN A 99 4.06 4.22 16.93
CA ASN A 99 4.05 5.43 16.12
C ASN A 99 4.76 5.19 14.78
N THR A 100 4.09 5.52 13.69
CA THR A 100 4.65 5.42 12.34
C THR A 100 5.67 6.55 12.15
N THR A 101 6.87 6.20 11.72
CA THR A 101 7.93 7.17 11.40
C THR A 101 8.58 6.82 10.06
N PRO A 102 9.06 7.81 9.30
CA PRO A 102 9.53 7.57 7.95
C PRO A 102 10.76 6.67 7.99
N GLN A 103 10.85 5.71 7.07
CA GLN A 103 12.00 4.80 6.96
C GLN A 103 12.26 4.00 8.26
N GLY A 104 11.22 3.67 9.02
CA GLY A 104 11.35 2.86 10.25
C GLY A 104 12.08 1.52 10.01
N PRO A 105 12.77 0.97 11.01
CA PRO A 105 13.54 -0.27 10.87
C PRO A 105 12.68 -1.46 10.42
N TYR A 106 11.42 -1.54 10.88
CA TYR A 106 10.51 -2.61 10.48
C TYR A 106 10.13 -2.52 8.99
N ALA A 107 9.83 -1.32 8.48
CA ALA A 107 9.54 -1.11 7.06
C ALA A 107 10.75 -1.44 6.18
N GLN A 108 11.97 -1.10 6.62
CA GLN A 108 13.21 -1.46 5.93
C GLN A 108 13.41 -2.98 5.87
N GLU A 109 13.17 -3.70 6.96
CA GLU A 109 13.29 -5.16 6.99
C GLU A 109 12.18 -5.85 6.16
N MET A 110 10.96 -5.31 6.12
CA MET A 110 9.90 -5.79 5.22
C MET A 110 10.30 -5.65 3.74
N LEU A 111 10.81 -4.48 3.35
CA LEU A 111 11.28 -4.23 1.98
C LEU A 111 12.47 -5.14 1.61
N LYS A 112 13.42 -5.32 2.53
CA LYS A 112 14.53 -6.26 2.36
C LYS A 112 14.05 -7.70 2.21
N ALA A 113 13.07 -8.13 2.99
CA ALA A 113 12.49 -9.47 2.87
C ALA A 113 11.77 -9.67 1.52
N ALA A 114 11.18 -8.60 0.97
CA ALA A 114 10.59 -8.63 -0.37
C ALA A 114 11.64 -8.83 -1.47
N PHE A 115 12.79 -8.13 -1.41
CA PHE A 115 13.90 -8.35 -2.35
C PHE A 115 14.45 -9.78 -2.32
N ASN A 116 14.38 -10.45 -1.16
CA ASN A 116 14.83 -11.84 -0.98
C ASN A 116 13.74 -12.89 -1.22
N ALA A 117 12.56 -12.49 -1.71
CA ALA A 117 11.48 -13.43 -1.99
C ALA A 117 11.80 -14.34 -3.18
N SER A 118 11.03 -15.43 -3.31
CA SER A 118 11.11 -16.32 -4.48
C SER A 118 10.85 -15.55 -5.77
N GLU A 119 11.62 -15.82 -6.83
CA GLU A 119 11.53 -15.12 -8.12
C GLU A 119 10.09 -14.96 -8.62
N ARG A 120 9.31 -16.04 -8.49
CA ARG A 120 7.92 -16.13 -8.92
C ARG A 120 6.99 -15.06 -8.32
N THR A 121 7.17 -14.69 -7.05
CA THR A 121 6.34 -13.71 -6.34
C THR A 121 7.10 -12.44 -5.98
N ARG A 122 8.38 -12.35 -6.34
CA ARG A 122 9.28 -11.29 -5.86
C ARG A 122 8.81 -9.91 -6.25
N LEU A 123 8.46 -9.69 -7.52
CA LEU A 123 7.98 -8.39 -8.00
C LEU A 123 6.70 -7.95 -7.29
N TYR A 124 5.78 -8.89 -7.06
CA TYR A 124 4.54 -8.63 -6.32
C TYR A 124 4.82 -8.22 -4.88
N ARG A 125 5.69 -8.98 -4.21
CA ARG A 125 6.07 -8.69 -2.82
C ARG A 125 6.87 -7.40 -2.70
N ILE A 126 7.69 -7.06 -3.70
CA ILE A 126 8.37 -5.76 -3.78
C ILE A 126 7.33 -4.65 -3.82
N GLY A 127 6.32 -4.71 -4.71
CA GLY A 127 5.27 -3.69 -4.76
C GLY A 127 4.51 -3.55 -3.44
N ILE A 128 4.11 -4.67 -2.83
CA ILE A 128 3.44 -4.67 -1.51
C ILE A 128 4.30 -4.01 -0.43
N ALA A 129 5.60 -4.34 -0.37
CA ALA A 129 6.49 -3.74 0.61
C ALA A 129 6.81 -2.26 0.30
N CYS A 130 6.83 -1.87 -0.97
CA CYS A 130 6.98 -0.47 -1.39
C CYS A 130 5.80 0.38 -0.93
N HIS A 131 4.58 -0.13 -1.04
CA HIS A 131 3.38 0.52 -0.51
C HIS A 131 3.56 0.81 0.99
N ALA A 132 3.79 -0.23 1.79
CA ALA A 132 3.95 -0.10 3.25
C ALA A 132 5.13 0.79 3.64
N TYR A 133 6.22 0.74 2.87
CA TYR A 133 7.39 1.59 3.07
C TYR A 133 7.09 3.06 2.76
N ALA A 134 6.44 3.36 1.64
CA ALA A 134 6.06 4.72 1.27
C ALA A 134 5.11 5.33 2.29
N ASP A 135 4.14 4.56 2.76
CA ASP A 135 3.18 5.02 3.76
C ASP A 135 3.80 5.42 5.09
N THR A 136 5.01 4.96 5.40
CA THR A 136 5.75 5.48 6.56
C THR A 136 6.00 6.99 6.49
N TRP A 137 5.94 7.61 5.31
CA TRP A 137 5.98 9.07 5.13
C TRP A 137 4.61 9.73 5.18
N ALA A 138 3.59 9.15 4.57
CA ALA A 138 2.24 9.71 4.60
C ALA A 138 1.70 9.69 6.03
N HIS A 139 1.74 8.53 6.65
CA HIS A 139 1.10 8.24 7.93
C HIS A 139 2.00 8.52 9.14
N GLN A 140 3.05 9.33 8.97
CA GLN A 140 3.88 9.78 10.09
C GLN A 140 3.00 10.37 11.20
N ASN A 141 3.32 10.02 12.44
CA ASN A 141 2.61 10.50 13.63
C ASN A 141 1.20 9.95 13.82
N PHE A 142 0.86 8.86 13.12
CA PHE A 142 -0.33 8.06 13.35
C PHE A 142 0.03 6.62 13.73
N VAL A 143 -0.90 5.94 14.38
CA VAL A 143 -0.82 4.52 14.74
C VAL A 143 -1.93 3.76 14.04
N GLY A 144 -1.59 2.64 13.39
CA GLY A 144 -2.54 1.71 12.78
C GLY A 144 -3.25 0.83 13.80
N TRP A 145 -3.66 1.40 14.92
CA TRP A 145 -4.33 0.71 16.00
C TRP A 145 -5.39 1.62 16.61
N TYR A 146 -6.36 1.03 17.32
CA TYR A 146 -7.33 1.83 18.04
C TYR A 146 -6.65 2.48 19.24
N ASP A 147 -6.36 3.78 19.15
CA ASP A 147 -5.74 4.54 20.23
C ASP A 147 -6.04 6.04 20.13
N SER A 148 -6.30 6.67 21.28
CA SER A 148 -6.48 8.13 21.40
C SER A 148 -5.29 8.98 20.94
N PHE A 149 -4.14 8.36 20.65
CA PHE A 149 -2.98 8.99 20.04
C PHE A 149 -3.30 9.61 18.68
N ASN A 150 -4.23 9.00 17.94
CA ASN A 150 -4.66 9.47 16.62
C ASN A 150 -5.57 10.70 16.68
N HIS A 151 -6.25 10.93 17.81
CA HIS A 151 -7.31 11.93 17.94
C HIS A 151 -6.83 13.35 17.58
N MET A 152 -7.50 14.00 16.64
CA MET A 152 -7.22 15.39 16.23
C MET A 152 -8.32 16.36 16.62
N ASP A 153 -9.59 15.96 16.49
CA ASP A 153 -10.76 16.79 16.73
C ASP A 153 -11.88 15.97 17.40
N LEU A 154 -12.89 16.63 17.98
CA LEU A 154 -14.04 16.00 18.67
C LEU A 154 -15.04 15.32 17.70
N ASP A 155 -14.55 14.50 16.79
CA ASP A 155 -15.34 13.72 15.83
C ASP A 155 -15.72 12.34 16.43
N ILE A 156 -16.82 11.76 15.93
CA ILE A 156 -17.33 10.43 16.31
C ILE A 156 -16.57 9.33 15.54
N LYS A 157 -15.66 9.72 14.63
CA LYS A 157 -14.82 8.80 13.87
C LYS A 157 -13.95 7.91 14.80
N PRO A 158 -13.65 6.67 14.39
CA PRO A 158 -12.76 5.80 15.13
C PRO A 158 -11.34 6.38 15.15
N ASN A 159 -10.69 6.36 16.31
CA ASN A 159 -9.30 6.81 16.46
C ASN A 159 -8.29 5.76 15.94
N ILE A 160 -8.41 5.38 14.66
CA ILE A 160 -7.54 4.43 13.98
C ILE A 160 -6.87 5.13 12.80
N GLY A 161 -5.55 5.02 12.72
CA GLY A 161 -4.78 5.64 11.65
C GLY A 161 -5.06 7.15 11.56
N HIS A 162 -5.21 7.64 10.34
CA HIS A 162 -5.46 9.04 10.06
C HIS A 162 -6.95 9.37 9.82
N ALA A 163 -7.89 8.58 10.36
CA ALA A 163 -9.33 8.80 10.15
C ALA A 163 -9.78 10.24 10.48
N ASP A 164 -9.28 10.83 11.58
CA ASP A 164 -9.57 12.21 11.95
C ASP A 164 -8.91 13.24 11.03
N ALA A 165 -7.79 12.89 10.39
CA ALA A 165 -7.10 13.73 9.41
C ALA A 165 -7.61 13.51 7.97
N GLU A 166 -8.65 12.68 7.79
CA GLU A 166 -9.24 12.34 6.51
C GLU A 166 -8.16 11.93 5.49
N HIS A 167 -8.17 12.51 4.29
CA HIS A 167 -7.20 12.18 3.23
C HIS A 167 -6.01 13.14 3.17
N HIS A 168 -5.89 14.08 4.11
CA HIS A 168 -4.81 15.06 4.11
C HIS A 168 -3.40 14.42 4.05
N PRO A 169 -3.11 13.31 4.77
CA PRO A 169 -1.80 12.66 4.69
C PRO A 169 -1.50 12.02 3.33
N ASP A 170 -2.53 11.69 2.54
CA ASP A 170 -2.40 10.90 1.31
C ASP A 170 -2.21 11.73 0.05
N TRP A 171 -2.65 12.98 0.07
CA TRP A 171 -2.62 13.81 -1.13
C TRP A 171 -1.23 14.35 -1.44
N MET A 172 -0.76 14.01 -2.64
CA MET A 172 0.45 14.59 -3.21
C MET A 172 0.28 16.12 -3.37
N ALA A 173 1.37 16.87 -3.23
CA ALA A 173 1.37 18.35 -3.28
C ALA A 173 0.61 19.10 -2.17
N HIS A 174 0.05 18.39 -1.19
CA HIS A 174 -0.75 19.01 -0.16
C HIS A 174 0.07 19.64 0.98
N LEU A 175 -0.39 20.80 1.44
CA LEU A 175 0.09 21.50 2.63
C LEU A 175 -1.06 21.57 3.63
N TRP A 176 -0.82 21.08 4.85
CA TRP A 176 -1.84 21.03 5.89
C TRP A 176 -1.22 21.14 7.29
N THR A 177 -2.06 21.17 8.32
CA THR A 177 -1.64 21.37 9.69
C THR A 177 -2.06 20.20 10.56
N ASP A 178 -1.11 19.62 11.29
CA ASP A 178 -1.37 18.69 12.38
C ASP A 178 -1.12 19.38 13.72
N ASN A 179 -2.20 19.81 14.37
CA ASN A 179 -2.13 20.56 15.62
C ASN A 179 -1.59 19.75 16.81
N ARG A 180 -1.47 18.42 16.67
CA ARG A 180 -0.88 17.55 17.70
C ARG A 180 0.63 17.73 17.78
N LEU A 181 1.28 18.12 16.68
CA LEU A 181 2.74 18.20 16.54
C LEU A 181 3.30 19.54 17.02
N VAL A 182 4.54 19.52 17.49
CA VAL A 182 5.31 20.76 17.77
C VAL A 182 5.56 21.49 16.46
N GLU A 183 6.11 20.78 15.46
CA GLU A 183 6.21 21.24 14.08
C GLU A 183 4.90 20.90 13.34
N LYS A 184 3.91 21.79 13.48
CA LYS A 184 2.53 21.54 13.03
C LYS A 184 2.34 21.57 11.51
N ASP A 185 3.20 22.28 10.77
CA ASP A 185 3.02 22.50 9.34
C ASP A 185 3.57 21.29 8.55
N VAL A 186 2.66 20.58 7.89
CA VAL A 186 2.95 19.39 7.12
C VAL A 186 3.04 19.71 5.63
N ASP A 187 4.18 19.39 5.02
CA ASP A 187 4.42 19.53 3.58
C ASP A 187 4.56 18.14 2.92
N ASN A 188 3.49 17.65 2.30
CA ASN A 188 3.49 16.34 1.66
C ASN A 188 4.43 16.28 0.45
N ARG A 189 4.77 17.41 -0.18
CA ARG A 189 5.76 17.44 -1.28
C ARG A 189 7.09 16.93 -0.79
N ARG A 190 7.54 17.43 0.36
CA ARG A 190 8.82 17.03 0.97
C ARG A 190 8.77 15.57 1.41
N ARG A 191 7.67 15.16 2.05
CA ARG A 191 7.48 13.78 2.50
C ARG A 191 7.53 12.80 1.33
N PHE A 192 6.80 13.08 0.25
CA PHE A 192 6.66 12.16 -0.87
C PHE A 192 7.93 12.15 -1.73
N LEU A 193 8.57 13.31 -1.94
CA LEU A 193 9.87 13.36 -2.61
C LEU A 193 10.95 12.58 -1.84
N SER A 194 10.94 12.66 -0.51
CA SER A 194 11.82 11.87 0.35
C SER A 194 11.53 10.37 0.24
N ALA A 195 10.25 9.95 0.24
CA ALA A 195 9.85 8.56 0.07
C ALA A 195 10.35 8.02 -1.28
N ALA A 196 10.11 8.75 -2.37
CA ALA A 196 10.56 8.40 -3.71
C ALA A 196 12.09 8.26 -3.80
N SER A 197 12.84 9.20 -3.20
CA SER A 197 14.30 9.14 -3.13
C SER A 197 14.82 7.89 -2.43
N CYS A 198 14.17 7.51 -1.32
CA CYS A 198 14.58 6.35 -0.56
C CYS A 198 14.28 5.06 -1.31
N LEU A 199 13.06 4.91 -1.85
CA LEU A 199 12.67 3.74 -2.64
C LEU A 199 13.55 3.58 -3.89
N PHE A 200 13.79 4.66 -4.64
CA PHE A 200 14.68 4.66 -5.80
C PHE A 200 16.08 4.15 -5.45
N ARG A 201 16.65 4.61 -4.33
CA ARG A 201 17.96 4.15 -3.85
C ARG A 201 17.94 2.68 -3.45
N HIS A 202 16.86 2.19 -2.83
CA HIS A 202 16.71 0.76 -2.51
C HIS A 202 16.66 -0.09 -3.78
N PHE A 203 15.90 0.32 -4.79
CA PHE A 203 15.85 -0.36 -6.09
C PHE A 203 17.21 -0.38 -6.79
N CYS A 204 17.90 0.76 -6.88
CA CYS A 204 19.23 0.80 -7.51
C CYS A 204 20.23 -0.14 -6.82
N ARG A 205 20.24 -0.18 -5.48
CA ARG A 205 21.12 -1.09 -4.71
C ARG A 205 20.75 -2.55 -4.93
N TYR A 206 19.46 -2.87 -4.91
CA TYR A 206 18.99 -4.24 -5.16
C TYR A 206 19.38 -4.69 -6.57
N LEU A 207 19.13 -3.89 -7.59
CA LEU A 207 19.47 -4.23 -8.97
C LEU A 207 20.99 -4.35 -9.17
N ALA A 208 21.78 -3.45 -8.57
CA ALA A 208 23.24 -3.56 -8.57
C ALA A 208 23.73 -4.84 -7.88
N SER A 209 23.07 -5.30 -6.81
CA SER A 209 23.41 -6.57 -6.14
C SER A 209 23.14 -7.80 -7.02
N LEU A 210 22.29 -7.67 -8.03
CA LEU A 210 22.06 -8.69 -9.07
C LEU A 210 23.02 -8.56 -10.27
N GLY A 211 23.99 -7.64 -10.21
CA GLY A 211 24.90 -7.36 -11.31
C GLY A 211 24.30 -6.52 -12.45
N ARG A 212 23.12 -5.91 -12.26
CA ARG A 212 22.55 -4.96 -13.23
C ARG A 212 23.24 -3.60 -13.13
N GLN A 213 23.10 -2.79 -14.18
CA GLN A 213 23.65 -1.43 -14.22
C GLN A 213 23.12 -0.60 -13.04
N ASN A 214 24.00 0.20 -12.44
CA ASN A 214 23.63 1.12 -11.37
C ASN A 214 23.09 2.43 -11.97
N HIS A 215 21.81 2.71 -11.75
CA HIS A 215 21.13 3.92 -12.23
C HIS A 215 21.01 5.02 -11.17
N SER A 216 21.68 4.89 -10.01
CA SER A 216 21.54 5.87 -8.90
C SER A 216 21.89 7.31 -9.28
N GLY A 217 22.69 7.54 -10.33
CA GLY A 217 22.98 8.87 -10.87
C GLY A 217 21.78 9.57 -11.53
N ASN A 218 20.71 8.84 -11.87
CA ASN A 218 19.53 9.40 -12.52
C ASN A 218 18.62 10.19 -11.55
N TRP A 219 18.91 10.18 -10.24
CA TRP A 219 18.05 10.79 -9.23
C TRP A 219 17.81 12.29 -9.47
N GLU A 220 18.80 13.06 -9.91
CA GLU A 220 18.65 14.52 -10.08
C GLU A 220 17.57 14.88 -11.11
N GLY A 221 17.53 14.17 -12.25
CA GLY A 221 16.50 14.33 -13.27
C GLY A 221 15.13 13.91 -12.76
N LEU A 222 15.07 12.79 -12.04
CA LEU A 222 13.84 12.25 -11.47
C LEU A 222 13.26 13.15 -10.36
N GLU A 223 14.12 13.72 -9.52
CA GLU A 223 13.76 14.68 -8.49
C GLU A 223 13.14 15.94 -9.12
N SER A 224 13.73 16.43 -10.21
CA SER A 224 13.22 17.58 -10.95
C SER A 224 11.83 17.29 -11.57
N LEU A 225 11.65 16.09 -12.13
CA LEU A 225 10.35 15.62 -12.62
C LEU A 225 9.30 15.60 -11.51
N PHE A 226 9.59 15.00 -10.36
CA PHE A 226 8.62 14.93 -9.25
C PHE A 226 8.36 16.28 -8.58
N LYS A 227 9.34 17.20 -8.56
CA LYS A 227 9.08 18.60 -8.17
C LYS A 227 8.08 19.25 -9.12
N SER A 228 8.15 18.98 -10.42
CA SER A 228 7.16 19.48 -11.40
C SER A 228 5.76 18.90 -11.19
N PHE A 229 5.63 17.66 -10.70
CA PHE A 229 4.33 17.08 -10.35
C PHE A 229 3.73 17.81 -9.15
N ASN A 230 4.57 18.19 -8.18
CA ASN A 230 4.18 18.85 -6.95
C ASN A 230 3.87 20.36 -7.08
N ASP A 231 3.87 20.91 -8.30
CA ASP A 231 3.70 22.33 -8.58
C ASP A 231 2.41 22.60 -9.40
N PRO A 232 1.51 23.50 -8.95
CA PRO A 232 1.56 24.24 -7.68
C PRO A 232 1.19 23.38 -6.44
N PRO A 233 1.70 23.71 -5.24
CA PRO A 233 1.18 23.17 -3.99
C PRO A 233 -0.26 23.66 -3.73
N PHE A 234 -0.97 22.97 -2.84
CA PHE A 234 -2.30 23.42 -2.42
C PHE A 234 -2.59 23.16 -0.94
N THR A 235 -3.56 23.90 -0.40
CA THR A 235 -4.17 23.73 0.94
C THR A 235 -5.68 23.53 0.79
N GLY A 236 -6.37 23.07 1.84
CA GLY A 236 -7.84 22.94 1.87
C GLY A 236 -8.34 21.49 1.87
N SER A 237 -9.66 21.29 1.81
CA SER A 237 -10.33 20.00 2.07
C SER A 237 -10.56 19.12 0.84
N LYS A 238 -9.88 19.39 -0.27
CA LYS A 238 -10.02 18.63 -1.51
C LYS A 238 -8.66 18.44 -2.16
N ASN A 239 -8.51 17.35 -2.91
CA ASN A 239 -7.30 17.11 -3.71
C ASN A 239 -7.26 18.01 -4.96
N TYR A 240 -6.90 19.29 -4.78
CA TYR A 240 -6.80 20.26 -5.87
C TYR A 240 -5.69 19.88 -6.84
N TYR A 241 -5.87 20.19 -8.13
CA TYR A 241 -4.92 19.92 -9.23
C TYR A 241 -4.61 18.44 -9.50
N ARG A 242 -5.38 17.50 -8.91
CA ARG A 242 -5.17 16.06 -9.10
C ARG A 242 -5.19 15.65 -10.57
N LYS A 243 -6.10 16.20 -11.39
CA LYS A 243 -6.21 15.84 -12.81
C LYS A 243 -4.95 16.24 -13.60
N GLU A 244 -4.41 17.41 -13.30
CA GLU A 244 -3.20 17.96 -13.92
C GLU A 244 -1.97 17.14 -13.51
N ARG A 245 -1.83 16.79 -12.23
CA ARG A 245 -0.75 15.91 -11.76
C ARG A 245 -0.85 14.50 -12.34
N MET A 246 -2.06 13.97 -12.42
CA MET A 246 -2.34 12.69 -13.08
C MET A 246 -1.94 12.71 -14.56
N ALA A 247 -2.23 13.78 -15.28
CA ALA A 247 -1.81 13.93 -16.68
C ALA A 247 -0.28 13.93 -16.81
N LYS A 248 0.43 14.65 -15.94
CA LYS A 248 1.91 14.65 -15.90
C LYS A 248 2.48 13.25 -15.62
N CYS A 249 1.86 12.49 -14.72
CA CYS A 249 2.24 11.10 -14.44
C CYS A 249 2.10 10.21 -15.67
N LYS A 250 0.98 10.29 -16.37
CA LYS A 250 0.72 9.53 -17.61
C LYS A 250 1.67 9.89 -18.74
N GLU A 251 2.00 11.19 -18.88
CA GLU A 251 2.97 11.66 -19.85
C GLU A 251 4.39 11.14 -19.56
N ALA A 252 4.77 11.05 -18.28
CA ALA A 252 6.07 10.53 -17.87
C ALA A 252 6.18 9.00 -17.99
N ALA A 253 5.05 8.28 -17.95
CA ALA A 253 5.00 6.82 -18.02
C ALA A 253 3.96 6.31 -19.04
N PRO A 254 4.13 6.59 -20.35
CA PRO A 254 3.20 6.15 -21.39
C PRO A 254 3.18 4.62 -21.57
N TRP A 255 4.18 3.93 -21.02
CA TRP A 255 4.30 2.47 -20.98
C TRP A 255 3.50 1.83 -19.84
N LEU A 256 3.02 2.63 -18.87
CA LEU A 256 2.24 2.15 -17.74
C LEU A 256 0.76 2.40 -18.03
N GLU A 257 0.00 1.32 -18.22
CA GLU A 257 -1.45 1.37 -18.45
C GLU A 257 -2.18 1.95 -17.24
N ASP A 258 -3.40 2.45 -17.43
CA ASP A 258 -4.23 2.90 -16.31
C ASP A 258 -4.51 1.72 -15.36
N PHE A 259 -4.48 1.99 -14.06
CA PHE A 259 -4.81 1.00 -13.06
C PHE A 259 -6.31 0.64 -13.14
N ASP A 260 -6.58 -0.67 -13.06
CA ASP A 260 -7.93 -1.25 -13.04
C ASP A 260 -7.95 -2.31 -11.95
N GLU A 261 -8.64 -2.05 -10.83
CA GLU A 261 -8.77 -2.95 -9.66
C GLU A 261 -9.22 -4.38 -10.04
N ARG A 262 -9.96 -4.54 -11.14
CA ARG A 262 -10.59 -5.81 -11.53
C ARG A 262 -9.76 -6.62 -12.50
N ARG A 263 -8.73 -6.05 -13.13
CA ARG A 263 -7.98 -6.71 -14.20
C ARG A 263 -7.40 -8.05 -13.74
N TRP A 264 -6.57 -8.07 -12.69
CA TRP A 264 -5.98 -9.34 -12.23
C TRP A 264 -7.01 -10.36 -11.78
N PHE A 265 -8.06 -9.92 -11.09
CA PHE A 265 -9.12 -10.81 -10.64
C PHE A 265 -9.87 -11.40 -11.85
N SER A 266 -10.34 -10.57 -12.77
CA SER A 266 -11.08 -11.00 -13.95
C SER A 266 -10.24 -11.83 -14.93
N GLU A 267 -8.91 -11.65 -15.00
CA GLU A 267 -8.00 -12.51 -15.78
C GLU A 267 -7.85 -13.92 -15.18
N ALA A 268 -8.08 -14.06 -13.87
CA ALA A 268 -7.87 -15.30 -13.12
C ALA A 268 -9.18 -16.04 -12.80
N ILE A 269 -10.27 -15.30 -12.59
CA ILE A 269 -11.50 -15.77 -11.96
C ILE A 269 -12.69 -15.64 -12.92
N GLU A 270 -13.46 -16.71 -13.00
CA GLU A 270 -14.79 -16.75 -13.59
C GLU A 270 -15.82 -16.55 -12.49
N THR A 271 -16.70 -15.57 -12.67
CA THR A 271 -17.78 -15.26 -11.72
C THR A 271 -19.08 -15.82 -12.27
N GLU A 272 -19.67 -16.77 -11.54
CA GLU A 272 -21.03 -17.23 -11.77
C GLU A 272 -21.97 -16.34 -10.95
N VAL A 273 -22.61 -15.39 -11.63
CA VAL A 273 -23.49 -14.41 -10.99
C VAL A 273 -24.82 -15.05 -10.63
N HIS A 274 -25.18 -15.02 -9.35
CA HIS A 274 -26.48 -15.50 -8.90
C HIS A 274 -27.42 -14.30 -8.66
N GLY A 275 -28.09 -13.84 -9.72
CA GLY A 275 -29.03 -12.72 -9.66
C GLY A 275 -28.45 -11.45 -10.27
N LEU A 276 -28.32 -10.38 -9.48
CA LEU A 276 -27.60 -9.17 -9.89
C LEU A 276 -26.12 -9.32 -9.49
N PRO A 277 -25.16 -8.79 -10.27
CA PRO A 277 -23.75 -8.84 -9.88
C PRO A 277 -23.57 -8.21 -8.50
N ASP A 278 -22.69 -8.80 -7.69
CA ASP A 278 -22.13 -8.10 -6.52
C ASP A 278 -21.37 -6.86 -7.01
N SER A 279 -22.07 -5.74 -7.20
CA SER A 279 -21.43 -4.50 -7.57
C SER A 279 -20.66 -4.00 -6.36
N SER A 280 -19.38 -3.70 -6.54
CA SER A 280 -18.46 -3.33 -5.45
C SER A 280 -18.91 -2.11 -4.64
N HIS A 281 -19.98 -1.40 -5.03
CA HIS A 281 -20.37 -0.09 -4.49
C HIS A 281 -21.88 0.13 -4.27
N GLU A 282 -22.77 -0.86 -4.43
CA GLU A 282 -24.21 -0.64 -4.18
C GLU A 282 -24.74 -1.43 -2.96
N LEU A 283 -25.51 -0.74 -2.12
CA LEU A 283 -26.20 -1.23 -0.91
C LEU A 283 -27.38 -2.18 -1.22
N VAL A 284 -27.31 -2.97 -2.28
CA VAL A 284 -28.34 -3.95 -2.60
C VAL A 284 -27.90 -5.28 -1.97
N PRO A 285 -28.63 -5.83 -0.98
CA PRO A 285 -28.31 -7.14 -0.45
C PRO A 285 -28.52 -8.18 -1.55
N THR A 286 -27.42 -8.74 -2.05
CA THR A 286 -27.44 -9.87 -2.97
C THR A 286 -28.07 -11.04 -2.24
N ILE A 287 -29.24 -11.46 -2.71
CA ILE A 287 -30.03 -12.55 -2.12
C ILE A 287 -29.30 -13.90 -2.30
N PHE A 288 -28.38 -13.97 -3.26
CA PHE A 288 -27.52 -15.12 -3.51
C PHE A 288 -26.09 -14.62 -3.71
N GLU A 289 -25.13 -15.18 -2.97
CA GLU A 289 -23.71 -14.85 -3.12
C GLU A 289 -23.19 -15.35 -4.47
N ASP A 290 -22.42 -14.50 -5.18
CA ASP A 290 -21.74 -14.91 -6.39
C ASP A 290 -20.76 -16.06 -6.11
N LYS A 291 -20.64 -16.99 -7.06
CA LYS A 291 -19.66 -18.08 -6.97
C LYS A 291 -18.45 -17.79 -7.84
N TYR A 292 -17.26 -17.97 -7.27
CA TYR A 292 -16.00 -17.68 -7.94
C TYR A 292 -15.27 -18.98 -8.26
N PHE A 293 -14.84 -19.12 -9.50
CA PHE A 293 -14.11 -20.29 -9.98
C PHE A 293 -12.84 -19.89 -10.70
N TRP A 294 -11.80 -20.73 -10.64
CA TRP A 294 -10.62 -20.51 -11.47
C TRP A 294 -10.99 -20.62 -12.95
N LYS A 295 -10.65 -19.61 -13.75
CA LYS A 295 -10.81 -19.68 -15.22
C LYS A 295 -10.01 -20.86 -15.76
N ARG A 296 -10.68 -21.71 -16.53
CA ARG A 296 -10.08 -22.79 -17.29
C ARG A 296 -10.13 -22.40 -18.77
N ASP A 297 -9.00 -22.45 -19.46
CA ASP A 297 -9.02 -22.32 -20.92
C ASP A 297 -9.28 -23.71 -21.52
N VAL A 298 -10.24 -23.80 -22.44
CA VAL A 298 -10.71 -25.08 -23.00
C VAL A 298 -9.60 -25.76 -23.81
N ASN A 299 -8.56 -25.01 -24.22
CA ASN A 299 -7.48 -25.49 -25.08
C ASN A 299 -6.08 -25.49 -24.43
N ARG A 300 -5.93 -25.08 -23.16
CA ARG A 300 -4.67 -25.13 -22.40
C ARG A 300 -4.96 -25.33 -20.92
N ASP A 301 -4.13 -26.12 -20.25
CA ASP A 301 -4.01 -26.13 -18.80
C ASP A 301 -3.53 -24.73 -18.34
N VAL A 302 -4.47 -23.80 -18.17
CA VAL A 302 -4.17 -22.50 -17.57
C VAL A 302 -3.84 -22.76 -16.12
N ASN A 303 -2.55 -22.65 -15.82
CA ASN A 303 -2.07 -22.83 -14.48
C ASN A 303 -2.48 -21.62 -13.64
N LYS A 304 -3.48 -21.76 -12.75
CA LYS A 304 -3.96 -20.70 -11.83
C LYS A 304 -2.81 -20.00 -11.10
N GLU A 305 -1.78 -20.78 -10.84
CA GLU A 305 -0.51 -20.44 -10.23
C GLU A 305 0.35 -19.40 -10.97
N GLU A 306 0.08 -19.16 -12.25
CA GLU A 306 0.76 -18.15 -13.08
C GLU A 306 -0.06 -16.86 -13.22
N LYS A 307 -1.30 -16.82 -12.72
CA LYS A 307 -2.16 -15.64 -12.80
C LYS A 307 -1.71 -14.55 -11.84
N GLY A 308 -1.80 -13.29 -12.29
CA GLY A 308 -1.40 -12.12 -11.52
C GLY A 308 -2.09 -12.06 -10.15
N TRP A 309 -3.40 -12.33 -10.09
CA TRP A 309 -4.12 -12.35 -8.82
C TRP A 309 -3.62 -13.43 -7.85
N TYR A 310 -3.38 -14.66 -8.32
CA TYR A 310 -2.87 -15.73 -7.47
C TYR A 310 -1.48 -15.39 -6.92
N LEU A 311 -0.58 -14.88 -7.78
CA LEU A 311 0.78 -14.50 -7.40
C LEU A 311 0.79 -13.34 -6.40
N PHE A 312 -0.06 -12.33 -6.63
CA PHE A 312 -0.27 -11.22 -5.70
C PHE A 312 -0.77 -11.72 -4.34
N GLN A 313 -1.82 -12.54 -4.31
CA GLN A 313 -2.36 -13.08 -3.06
C GLN A 313 -1.36 -13.97 -2.31
N GLY A 314 -0.55 -14.74 -3.04
CA GLY A 314 0.57 -15.47 -2.46
C GLY A 314 1.62 -14.54 -1.82
N ALA A 315 1.91 -13.41 -2.47
CA ALA A 315 2.82 -12.39 -1.96
C ALA A 315 2.25 -11.65 -0.74
N VAL A 316 0.95 -11.30 -0.72
CA VAL A 316 0.25 -10.69 0.41
C VAL A 316 0.35 -11.59 1.65
N LYS A 317 0.00 -12.88 1.51
CA LYS A 317 0.12 -13.85 2.61
C LYS A 317 1.57 -14.04 3.09
N ALA A 318 2.55 -13.95 2.19
CA ALA A 318 3.97 -14.03 2.56
C ALA A 318 4.45 -12.77 3.30
N HIS A 319 3.99 -11.59 2.89
CA HIS A 319 4.23 -10.33 3.59
C HIS A 319 3.61 -10.35 4.97
N GLU A 320 2.33 -10.72 5.08
CA GLU A 320 1.60 -10.81 6.35
C GLU A 320 2.31 -11.73 7.36
N ARG A 321 2.60 -12.98 7.00
CA ARG A 321 3.31 -13.91 7.88
C ARG A 321 4.65 -13.38 8.38
N PHE A 322 5.41 -12.73 7.48
CA PHE A 322 6.71 -12.15 7.85
C PHE A 322 6.54 -10.96 8.80
N SER A 323 5.63 -10.05 8.47
CA SER A 323 5.37 -8.82 9.23
C SER A 323 4.78 -9.10 10.60
N ILE A 324 3.87 -10.07 10.73
CA ILE A 324 3.34 -10.52 12.03
C ILE A 324 4.48 -11.00 12.91
N LYS A 325 5.35 -11.89 12.40
CA LYS A 325 6.51 -12.37 13.17
C LYS A 325 7.44 -11.24 13.57
N LEU A 326 7.69 -10.30 12.66
CA LEU A 326 8.58 -9.17 12.88
C LEU A 326 8.05 -8.21 13.96
N LEU A 327 6.74 -7.93 13.96
CA LEU A 327 6.11 -6.97 14.87
C LEU A 327 5.56 -7.59 16.15
N SER A 328 5.42 -8.91 16.25
CA SER A 328 4.93 -9.58 17.47
C SER A 328 5.63 -9.11 18.75
N PRO A 329 6.98 -8.95 18.81
CA PRO A 329 7.65 -8.51 20.03
C PRO A 329 7.25 -7.10 20.52
N ILE A 330 6.85 -6.18 19.65
CA ILE A 330 6.39 -4.84 20.07
C ILE A 330 4.94 -4.87 20.56
N PHE A 331 4.09 -5.71 19.95
CA PHE A 331 2.71 -5.91 20.39
C PHE A 331 2.63 -6.67 21.72
N GLU A 332 3.51 -7.63 21.95
CA GLU A 332 3.60 -8.36 23.22
C GLU A 332 3.89 -7.42 24.40
N LYS A 333 4.68 -6.35 24.19
CA LYS A 333 4.92 -5.31 25.22
C LYS A 333 3.65 -4.55 25.62
N MET A 334 2.65 -4.52 24.74
CA MET A 334 1.34 -3.94 25.00
C MET A 334 0.32 -4.97 25.51
N GLY A 335 0.72 -6.25 25.66
CA GLY A 335 -0.18 -7.33 26.06
C GLY A 335 -1.05 -7.89 24.94
N TYR A 336 -0.70 -7.65 23.67
CA TYR A 336 -1.43 -8.17 22.50
C TYR A 336 -0.65 -9.27 21.78
N GLN A 337 -1.36 -10.29 21.30
CA GLN A 337 -0.83 -11.35 20.44
C GLN A 337 -1.20 -11.07 18.99
N LEU A 338 -0.31 -10.47 18.21
CA LEU A 338 -0.61 -9.99 16.85
C LEU A 338 -1.11 -11.11 15.90
N SER A 339 -0.72 -12.36 16.12
CA SER A 339 -1.14 -13.52 15.33
C SER A 339 -2.53 -14.09 15.69
N SER A 340 -3.07 -13.73 16.85
CA SER A 340 -4.34 -14.24 17.38
C SER A 340 -5.39 -13.16 17.59
N VAL A 341 -5.05 -11.91 17.27
CA VAL A 341 -6.03 -10.83 17.16
C VAL A 341 -6.70 -10.99 15.82
#